data_AF-A0A497QSY5-F1
#
_entry.id   AF-A0A497QSY5-F1
#
_cell.length_a   1.000
_cell.length_b   1.000
_cell.length_c   1.000
_cell.angle_alpha   90.00
_cell.angle_beta   90.00
_cell.angle_gamma   90.00
#
_symmetry.space_group_name_H-M   'P 1'
#
loop_
_entity.id
_entity.type
_entity.pdbx_description
1 polymer ?
#
loop_
_entity_poly.entity_id
_entity_poly.type
_entity_poly.pdbx_seq_one_letter_code
_entity_poly.pdbx_strand_id
1 'polypeptide(L)'
;MTCYKVVLLYEGSGLYSVNILDRLIVRYEIGEWTEAPPHAREMGYHLLAFRTLSEAGAFRDFFGSSCPVYECEGLYPVEPLPPSLKGEELRRLMKGEVFEPKTKTKEGSWPEGTVMFKKIKLLRQVG
;
A
#
# COMPACT_ATOMS: atom_id res chain seq x y z
N MET A 1 -8.84 6.25 11.71
CA MET A 1 -8.78 4.84 12.18
C MET A 1 -7.33 4.47 12.40
N THR A 2 -6.98 3.85 13.53
CA THR A 2 -5.61 3.36 13.76
C THR A 2 -5.30 2.18 12.82
N CYS A 3 -4.12 2.19 12.22
CA CYS A 3 -3.63 1.21 11.26
C CYS A 3 -2.11 1.01 11.39
N TYR A 4 -1.56 0.09 10.59
CA TYR A 4 -0.13 -0.18 10.54
C TYR A 4 0.39 -0.17 9.12
N LYS A 5 1.45 0.58 8.87
CA LYS A 5 2.06 0.74 7.54
C LYS A 5 3.45 0.14 7.53
N VAL A 6 3.68 -0.81 6.63
CA VAL A 6 5.04 -1.25 6.28
C VAL A 6 5.60 -0.28 5.25
N VAL A 7 6.82 0.20 5.49
CA VAL A 7 7.50 1.22 4.71
C VAL A 7 8.87 0.67 4.26
N LEU A 8 9.26 0.96 3.04
CA LEU A 8 10.57 0.69 2.46
C LEU A 8 11.49 1.90 2.67
N LEU A 9 12.74 1.63 3.06
CA LEU A 9 13.80 2.64 3.10
C LEU A 9 14.49 2.69 1.73
N TYR A 10 14.56 3.88 1.14
CA TYR A 10 15.33 4.12 -0.09
C TYR A 10 16.58 4.95 0.23
N GLU A 11 17.68 4.73 -0.49
CA GLU A 11 18.95 5.42 -0.26
C GLU A 11 18.74 6.95 -0.25
N GLY A 12 19.12 7.60 0.87
CA GLY A 12 18.89 9.03 1.09
C GLY A 12 17.91 9.41 2.22
N SER A 13 17.60 8.51 3.16
CA SER A 13 16.86 8.74 4.43
C SER A 13 15.34 8.98 4.36
N GLY A 14 14.71 8.76 3.22
CA GLY A 14 13.25 8.92 3.08
C GLY A 14 12.45 7.66 3.45
N LEU A 15 11.23 7.86 3.96
CA LEU A 15 10.24 6.81 4.21
C LEU A 15 9.35 6.64 2.97
N TYR A 16 9.35 5.47 2.35
CA TYR A 16 8.60 5.22 1.13
C TYR A 16 7.68 4.01 1.23
N SER A 17 6.58 4.00 0.49
CA SER A 17 5.92 2.74 0.15
C SER A 17 5.90 2.57 -1.35
N VAL A 18 6.35 1.42 -1.83
CA VAL A 18 6.08 0.99 -3.20
C VAL A 18 4.65 0.46 -3.17
N ASN A 19 3.73 1.23 -3.74
CA ASN A 19 2.36 0.76 -3.84
C ASN A 19 2.25 -0.26 -4.98
N ILE A 20 3.02 -0.10 -6.07
CA ILE A 20 3.03 -1.04 -7.21
C ILE A 20 4.36 -0.93 -7.99
N LEU A 21 5.06 -2.06 -8.16
CA LEU A 21 6.16 -2.32 -9.13
C LEU A 21 7.17 -1.17 -9.36
N ASP A 22 7.84 -0.68 -8.31
CA ASP A 22 8.96 0.29 -8.39
C ASP A 22 8.69 1.60 -9.16
N ARG A 23 7.43 1.93 -9.45
CA ARG A 23 7.05 3.09 -10.28
C ARG A 23 6.03 4.02 -9.63
N LEU A 24 5.46 3.60 -8.50
CA LEU A 24 4.57 4.39 -7.65
C LEU A 24 5.19 4.48 -6.25
N ILE A 25 6.21 5.33 -6.16
CA ILE A 25 6.88 5.65 -4.90
C ILE A 25 6.07 6.73 -4.20
N VAL A 26 5.49 6.37 -3.06
CA VAL A 26 4.84 7.34 -2.17
C VAL A 26 5.83 7.68 -1.07
N ARG A 27 6.22 8.95 -0.97
CA ARG A 27 7.01 9.45 0.15
C ARG A 27 6.09 9.82 1.32
N TYR A 28 6.49 9.43 2.51
CA TYR A 28 5.82 9.80 3.75
C TYR A 28 6.71 10.73 4.56
N GLU A 29 6.06 11.60 5.32
CA GLU A 29 6.68 12.36 6.40
C GLU A 29 5.93 12.05 7.70
N ILE A 30 6.67 11.84 8.78
CA ILE A 30 6.07 11.54 10.09
C ILE A 30 5.30 12.79 10.54
N GLY A 31 4.05 12.60 10.96
CA GLY A 31 3.19 13.70 11.37
C GLY A 31 2.37 14.32 10.24
N GLU A 32 2.62 13.97 8.98
CA GLU A 32 1.94 14.60 7.84
C GLU A 32 0.96 13.65 7.13
N TRP A 33 -0.13 14.22 6.62
CA TRP A 33 -1.10 13.48 5.83
C TRP A 33 -0.59 13.27 4.41
N THR A 34 -0.48 11.99 4.02
CA THR A 34 -0.04 11.57 2.70
C THR A 34 -1.22 11.08 1.88
N GLU A 35 -1.18 11.31 0.57
CA GLU A 35 -2.13 10.78 -0.43
C GLU A 35 -1.39 9.98 -1.50
N ALA A 36 -2.09 9.07 -2.18
CA ALA A 36 -1.55 8.42 -3.36
C ALA A 36 -1.44 9.42 -4.55
N PRO A 37 -0.50 9.22 -5.48
CA PRO A 37 -0.40 10.03 -6.69
C PRO A 37 -1.72 10.08 -7.49
N PRO A 38 -2.04 11.20 -8.18
CA PRO A 38 -3.33 11.39 -8.87
C PRO A 38 -3.77 10.20 -9.75
N HIS A 39 -2.88 9.72 -10.62
CA HIS A 39 -3.19 8.62 -11.54
C HIS A 39 -3.57 7.31 -10.82
N ALA A 40 -2.97 7.01 -9.67
CA ALA A 40 -3.34 5.83 -8.88
C ALA A 40 -4.75 6.01 -8.29
N ARG A 41 -5.06 7.21 -7.78
CA ARG A 41 -6.38 7.54 -7.20
C ARG A 41 -7.49 7.44 -8.24
N GLU A 42 -7.25 7.89 -9.47
CA GLU A 42 -8.21 7.77 -10.58
C GLU A 42 -8.56 6.31 -10.90
N MET A 43 -7.61 5.40 -10.71
CA MET A 43 -7.82 3.94 -10.84
C MET A 43 -8.38 3.28 -9.57
N GLY A 44 -8.69 4.05 -8.51
CA GLY A 44 -9.18 3.54 -7.23
C GLY A 44 -8.09 2.99 -6.29
N TYR A 45 -6.81 3.10 -6.67
CA TYR A 45 -5.68 2.68 -5.84
C TYR A 45 -5.20 3.83 -4.97
N HIS A 46 -5.45 3.73 -3.67
CA HIS A 46 -4.99 4.70 -2.67
C HIS A 46 -3.86 4.11 -1.81
N LEU A 47 -3.78 4.48 -0.53
CA LEU A 47 -2.71 4.06 0.36
C LEU A 47 -3.13 2.81 1.14
N LEU A 48 -2.37 1.74 0.98
CA LEU A 48 -2.56 0.49 1.70
C LEU A 48 -1.99 0.56 3.11
N ALA A 49 -2.63 -0.13 4.05
CA ALA A 49 -2.14 -0.39 5.41
C ALA A 49 -2.71 -1.74 5.90
N PHE A 50 -2.35 -2.12 7.12
CA PHE A 50 -2.85 -3.30 7.81
C PHE A 50 -3.67 -2.89 9.04
N ARG A 51 -4.68 -3.69 9.39
CA ARG A 51 -5.52 -3.44 10.57
C ARG A 51 -4.75 -3.62 11.86
N THR A 52 -3.86 -4.62 11.91
CA THR A 52 -3.12 -4.98 13.11
C THR A 52 -1.61 -4.99 12.88
N LEU A 53 -0.85 -4.79 13.96
CA LEU A 53 0.60 -4.87 13.95
C LEU A 53 1.08 -6.28 13.56
N SER A 54 0.34 -7.32 13.96
CA SER A 54 0.67 -8.72 13.64
C SER A 54 0.58 -9.00 12.13
N GLU A 55 -0.47 -8.51 11.47
CA GLU A 55 -0.63 -8.67 10.01
C GLU A 55 0.45 -7.89 9.25
N ALA A 56 0.78 -6.67 9.70
CA ALA A 56 1.89 -5.88 9.14
C ALA A 56 3.24 -6.59 9.31
N GLY A 57 3.48 -7.17 10.49
CA GLY A 57 4.69 -7.94 10.78
C GLY A 57 4.83 -9.16 9.89
N ALA A 58 3.75 -9.94 9.71
CA ALA A 58 3.75 -11.09 8.81
C ALA A 58 4.06 -10.70 7.35
N PHE A 59 3.50 -9.58 6.88
CA PHE A 59 3.80 -9.05 5.54
C PHE A 59 5.26 -8.57 5.42
N ARG A 60 5.78 -7.86 6.43
CA ARG A 60 7.18 -7.43 6.49
C ARG A 60 8.10 -8.64 6.39
N ASP A 61 7.86 -9.67 7.19
CA ASP A 61 8.73 -10.85 7.26
C ASP A 61 8.73 -11.64 5.94
N PHE A 62 7.64 -11.57 5.15
CA PHE A 62 7.59 -12.10 3.79
C PHE A 62 8.41 -11.28 2.77
N PHE A 63 8.43 -9.95 2.89
CA PHE A 63 9.15 -9.06 1.96
C PHE A 63 10.63 -8.84 2.32
N GLY A 64 10.99 -9.00 3.59
CA GLY A 64 12.34 -8.77 4.12
C GLY A 64 12.31 -7.94 5.40
N SER A 65 13.06 -8.38 6.42
CA SER A 65 13.05 -7.81 7.77
C SER A 65 13.61 -6.38 7.90
N SER A 66 14.13 -5.79 6.82
CA SER A 66 14.66 -4.43 6.81
C SER A 66 13.60 -3.33 6.66
N CYS A 67 12.32 -3.68 6.52
CA CYS A 67 11.25 -2.71 6.32
C CYS A 67 10.62 -2.29 7.66
N PRO A 68 10.76 -1.02 8.11
CA PRO A 68 10.13 -0.57 9.35
C PRO A 68 8.61 -0.57 9.26
N VAL A 69 7.97 -0.83 10.40
CA VAL A 69 6.51 -0.76 10.57
C VAL A 69 6.16 0.47 11.39
N TYR A 70 5.19 1.25 10.90
CA TYR A 70 4.70 2.45 11.56
C TYR A 70 3.25 2.28 12.00
N GLU A 71 2.94 2.78 13.20
CA GLU A 71 1.56 3.07 13.59
C GLU A 71 1.08 4.30 12.80
N CYS A 72 -0.15 4.22 12.29
CA CYS A 72 -0.73 5.26 11.44
C CYS A 72 -2.18 5.57 11.78
N GLU A 73 -2.62 6.75 11.33
CA GLU A 73 -4.04 7.07 11.18
C GLU A 73 -4.42 7.02 9.71
N GLY A 74 -5.50 6.29 9.40
CA GLY A 74 -6.16 6.29 8.10
C GLY A 74 -7.45 7.10 8.11
N LEU A 75 -7.68 7.90 7.06
CA LEU A 75 -8.92 8.62 6.79
C LEU A 75 -9.50 8.24 5.44
N TYR A 76 -10.83 8.30 5.36
CA TYR A 76 -11.62 7.98 4.17
C TYR A 76 -11.31 6.54 3.69
N PRO A 77 -11.80 5.52 4.43
CA PRO A 77 -11.62 4.13 4.01
C PRO A 77 -12.20 3.91 2.62
N VAL A 78 -11.54 3.06 1.84
CA VAL A 78 -11.94 2.71 0.48
C VAL A 78 -12.45 1.29 0.48
N GLU A 79 -13.75 1.13 0.21
CA GLU A 79 -14.41 -0.16 0.10
C GLU A 79 -15.40 -0.18 -1.08
N PRO A 80 -15.50 -1.29 -1.83
CA PRO A 80 -14.63 -2.47 -1.74
C PRO A 80 -13.20 -2.13 -2.20
N LEU A 81 -12.22 -2.93 -1.75
CA LEU A 81 -10.85 -2.80 -2.25
C LEU A 81 -10.83 -3.07 -3.77
N PRO A 82 -10.05 -2.30 -4.56
CA PRO A 82 -9.85 -2.64 -5.96
C PRO A 82 -9.14 -4.00 -6.06
N PRO A 83 -9.19 -4.69 -7.20
CA PRO A 83 -8.46 -5.94 -7.41
C PRO A 83 -6.96 -5.77 -7.08
N SER A 84 -6.37 -6.75 -6.41
CA SER A 84 -4.92 -6.76 -6.23
C SER A 84 -4.27 -7.08 -7.56
N LEU A 85 -3.60 -6.11 -8.16
CA LEU A 85 -2.92 -6.28 -9.44
C LEU A 85 -1.50 -6.79 -9.24
N LYS A 86 -1.12 -7.81 -10.01
CA LYS A 86 0.27 -8.16 -10.24
C LYS A 86 0.92 -7.13 -11.16
N GLY A 87 2.25 -7.10 -11.14
CA GLY A 87 3.03 -6.09 -11.85
C GLY A 87 2.75 -5.95 -13.36
N GLU A 88 2.54 -7.07 -14.04
CA GLU A 88 2.21 -7.07 -15.47
C GLU A 88 0.81 -6.50 -15.74
N GLU A 89 -0.16 -6.78 -14.87
CA GLU A 89 -1.56 -6.34 -15.00
C GLU A 89 -1.66 -4.82 -14.85
N LEU A 90 -0.91 -4.23 -13.90
CA LEU A 90 -0.83 -2.77 -13.80
C LEU A 90 -0.16 -2.15 -15.04
N ARG A 91 0.92 -2.76 -15.55
CA ARG A 91 1.63 -2.23 -16.73
C ARG A 91 0.71 -2.16 -17.96
N ARG A 92 -0.24 -3.07 -18.07
CA ARG A 92 -1.26 -3.09 -19.13
C ARG A 92 -2.32 -2.00 -18.91
N LEU A 93 -2.82 -1.86 -17.68
CA LEU A 93 -3.76 -0.78 -17.33
C LEU A 93 -3.19 0.61 -17.57
N MET A 94 -1.93 0.88 -17.21
CA MET A 94 -1.27 2.16 -17.47
C MET A 94 -1.08 2.47 -18.97
N LYS A 95 -1.17 1.46 -19.84
CA LYS A 95 -1.15 1.64 -21.30
C LYS A 95 -2.55 1.84 -21.90
N GLY A 96 -3.59 1.90 -21.06
CA GLY A 96 -4.98 2.00 -21.50
C GLY A 96 -5.58 0.68 -21.99
N GLU A 97 -4.94 -0.46 -21.71
CA GLU A 97 -5.52 -1.77 -22.03
C GLU A 97 -6.64 -2.11 -21.03
N VAL A 98 -7.79 -2.52 -21.55
CA VAL A 98 -8.90 -3.03 -20.73
C VAL A 98 -8.48 -4.40 -20.19
N PHE A 99 -8.28 -4.49 -18.88
CA PHE A 99 -7.97 -5.73 -18.19
C PHE A 99 -9.18 -6.18 -17.37
N GLU A 100 -9.79 -7.30 -17.75
CA GLU A 100 -10.77 -7.99 -16.92
C GLU A 100 -10.02 -9.02 -16.04
N PRO A 101 -10.02 -8.88 -14.70
CA PRO A 101 -9.40 -9.85 -13.83
C PRO A 101 -10.05 -11.21 -14.03
N LYS A 102 -9.30 -12.19 -14.55
CA LYS A 102 -9.79 -13.57 -14.62
C LYS A 102 -9.90 -14.09 -13.19
N THR A 103 -11.11 -14.12 -12.69
CA THR A 103 -11.50 -14.55 -11.35
C THR A 103 -10.91 -15.93 -10.97
N LYS A 104 -10.60 -16.10 -9.67
CA LYS A 104 -10.46 -17.36 -8.93
C LYS A 104 -9.11 -18.11 -8.97
N THR A 105 -8.00 -17.42 -8.81
CA THR A 105 -6.83 -18.07 -8.18
C THR A 105 -6.54 -17.37 -6.86
N LYS A 106 -6.03 -18.11 -5.86
CA LYS A 106 -5.49 -17.54 -4.60
C LYS A 106 -4.30 -16.60 -4.82
N GLU A 107 -3.94 -16.35 -6.08
CA GLU A 107 -2.86 -15.50 -6.54
C GLU A 107 -3.44 -14.20 -7.09
N GLY A 108 -3.97 -13.35 -6.23
CA GLY A 108 -4.64 -12.10 -6.64
C GLY A 108 -5.50 -11.46 -5.55
N SER A 109 -5.37 -11.93 -4.31
CA SER A 109 -5.98 -11.30 -3.14
C SER A 109 -4.95 -10.43 -2.45
N TRP A 110 -5.41 -9.28 -1.93
CA TRP A 110 -4.63 -8.54 -0.96
C TRP A 110 -4.22 -9.44 0.21
N PRO A 111 -3.03 -9.23 0.81
CA PRO A 111 -2.67 -9.91 2.04
C PRO A 111 -3.74 -9.75 3.12
N GLU A 112 -3.83 -10.74 4.02
CA GLU A 112 -4.77 -10.67 5.14
C GLU A 112 -4.57 -9.37 5.95
N GLY A 113 -5.68 -8.81 6.42
CA GLY A 113 -5.65 -7.55 7.17
C GLY A 113 -5.47 -6.29 6.34
N THR A 114 -5.32 -6.40 5.02
CA THR A 114 -5.16 -5.22 4.16
C THR A 114 -6.39 -4.32 4.22
N VAL A 115 -6.13 -3.03 4.42
CA VAL A 115 -7.08 -1.93 4.34
C VAL A 115 -6.52 -0.83 3.46
N MET A 116 -7.40 0.01 2.91
CA MET A 116 -7.01 1.11 2.05
C MET A 116 -7.68 2.41 2.50
N PHE A 117 -6.93 3.49 2.49
CA PHE A 117 -7.38 4.82 2.86
C PHE A 117 -6.98 5.84 1.81
N LYS A 118 -7.82 6.87 1.58
CA LYS A 118 -7.42 7.99 0.71
C LYS A 118 -6.28 8.80 1.32
N LYS A 119 -6.22 8.88 2.66
CA LYS A 119 -5.17 9.57 3.42
C LYS A 119 -4.61 8.69 4.53
N ILE A 120 -3.28 8.69 4.68
CA ILE A 120 -2.58 8.07 5.80
C ILE A 120 -1.60 9.06 6.39
N LYS A 121 -1.53 9.12 7.73
CA LYS A 121 -0.52 9.85 8.48
C LYS A 121 0.29 8.88 9.32
N LEU A 122 1.62 8.89 9.16
CA LEU A 122 2.52 8.09 10.01
C LEU A 122 2.71 8.79 11.35
N LEU A 123 2.61 8.04 12.45
CA LEU A 123 2.74 8.58 13.80
C LEU A 123 4.11 8.24 14.41
N ARG A 124 4.43 6.95 14.52
CA ARG A 124 5.67 6.45 15.13
C ARG A 124 6.03 5.07 14.62
N GLN A 125 7.32 4.74 14.63
CA GLN A 125 7.78 3.39 14.33
C GLN A 125 7.46 2.45 15.50
N VAL A 126 7.01 1.24 15.19
CA VAL A 126 6.58 0.20 16.15
C VAL A 126 7.15 -1.18 15.84
N GLY A 127 7.97 -1.33 14.80
CA GLY A 127 8.64 -2.57 14.43
C GLY A 127 9.51 -2.44 13.20
#